data_AF-A0A959Q3E0-F1
#
_entry.id   AF-A0A959Q3E0-F1
#
_cell.length_a   1.000
_cell.length_b   1.000
_cell.length_c   1.000
_cell.angle_alpha   90.00
_cell.angle_beta   90.00
_cell.angle_gamma   90.00
#
_symmetry.space_group_name_H-M   'P 1'
#
loop_
_entity.id
_entity.type
_entity.pdbx_description
1 polymer ?
#
loop_
_entity_poly.entity_id
_entity_poly.type
_entity_poly.pdbx_seq_one_letter_code
_entity_poly.pdbx_strand_id
1 'polypeptide(L)'
;MRNYFSLLAILIFVASASAQVRLPRLISNGMILQRNVPVTLWGWAAPSEAIRITMEPESWNIQADDQGYWSLQMPAHTAGGPHTIELTASNQIRLKDIYFGEVWLCSGQSNMELMMDRVKDTYPQIIASANNPYIRQFTVPDEYDFKNERNDYSSGSWVPVTPESIFSFSAVAYFFASDLYQKYQVPIGLINAALGGSPVQSWMSEKALRSFPEDYEEGLKYRDDQLITLTESMNRN
;
A
#
# COMPACT_ATOMS: atom_id res chain seq x y z
N MET A 1 39.47 60.95 -3.66
CA MET A 1 38.43 60.10 -3.06
C MET A 1 37.28 59.94 -4.06
N ARG A 2 37.13 58.78 -4.71
CA ARG A 2 35.85 58.33 -5.31
C ARG A 2 35.93 56.86 -5.73
N ASN A 3 35.71 56.04 -4.71
CA ASN A 3 34.99 54.76 -4.62
C ASN A 3 34.90 53.88 -5.88
N TYR A 4 35.60 52.75 -5.80
CA TYR A 4 35.45 51.57 -6.64
C TYR A 4 34.07 50.92 -6.40
N PHE A 5 33.29 50.76 -7.47
CA PHE A 5 32.09 49.93 -7.47
C PHE A 5 32.50 48.48 -7.71
N SER A 6 32.55 47.67 -6.66
CA SER A 6 32.72 46.23 -6.76
C SER A 6 31.36 45.56 -7.01
N LEU A 7 31.18 44.98 -8.20
CA LEU A 7 30.02 44.15 -8.54
C LEU A 7 30.21 42.76 -7.90
N LEU A 8 29.41 42.42 -6.90
CA LEU A 8 29.41 41.09 -6.28
C LEU A 8 28.48 40.17 -7.10
N ALA A 9 29.05 39.26 -7.88
CA ALA A 9 28.29 38.22 -8.57
C ALA A 9 27.87 37.13 -7.56
N ILE A 10 26.57 37.06 -7.26
CA ILE A 10 25.99 36.00 -6.43
C ILE A 10 25.78 34.77 -7.34
N LEU A 11 26.65 33.77 -7.21
CA LEU A 11 26.46 32.44 -7.78
C LEU A 11 25.36 31.73 -6.99
N ILE A 12 24.16 31.64 -7.55
CA ILE A 12 23.09 30.79 -7.03
C ILE A 12 23.44 29.35 -7.39
N PHE A 13 23.97 28.61 -6.41
CA PHE A 13 24.10 27.15 -6.51
C PHE A 13 22.70 26.55 -6.43
N VAL A 14 22.11 26.21 -7.57
CA VAL A 14 20.87 25.41 -7.60
C VAL A 14 21.28 23.98 -7.26
N ALA A 15 21.17 23.60 -5.99
CA ALA A 15 21.26 22.21 -5.59
C ALA A 15 20.12 21.46 -6.29
N SER A 16 20.46 20.70 -7.32
CA SER A 16 19.51 19.79 -7.96
C SER A 16 19.21 18.69 -6.95
N ALA A 17 18.09 18.80 -6.25
CA ALA A 17 17.57 17.71 -5.45
C ALA A 17 17.20 16.58 -6.42
N SER A 18 18.08 15.59 -6.59
CA SER A 18 17.75 14.37 -7.32
C SER A 18 16.81 13.56 -6.44
N ALA A 19 15.51 13.73 -6.64
CA ALA A 19 14.53 12.81 -6.06
C ALA A 19 14.77 11.44 -6.67
N GLN A 20 14.99 10.43 -5.83
CA GLN A 20 15.18 9.05 -6.28
C GLN A 20 13.83 8.42 -6.62
N VAL A 21 13.85 7.37 -7.45
CA VAL A 21 12.65 6.55 -7.66
C VAL A 21 12.18 6.01 -6.32
N ARG A 22 10.90 6.18 -6.02
CA ARG A 22 10.20 5.62 -4.87
C ARG A 22 8.92 4.93 -5.32
N LEU A 23 8.57 3.86 -4.60
CA LEU A 23 7.35 3.09 -4.85
C LEU A 23 6.35 3.30 -3.70
N PRO A 24 5.04 3.18 -3.97
CA PRO A 24 4.03 3.08 -2.93
C PRO A 24 4.32 1.88 -2.03
N ARG A 25 3.94 1.94 -0.75
CA ARG A 25 4.14 0.83 0.21
C ARG A 25 3.54 -0.48 -0.25
N LEU A 26 2.40 -0.41 -0.94
CA LEU A 26 1.71 -1.58 -1.49
C LEU A 26 2.54 -2.29 -2.57
N ILE A 27 3.38 -1.56 -3.30
CA ILE A 27 4.29 -2.14 -4.31
C ILE A 27 5.63 -2.43 -3.63
N SER A 28 5.70 -3.61 -3.02
CA SER A 28 6.86 -4.03 -2.23
C SER A 28 7.16 -5.52 -2.39
N ASN A 29 8.24 -5.98 -1.76
CA ASN A 29 8.61 -7.38 -1.76
C ASN A 29 7.44 -8.24 -1.31
N GLY A 30 7.27 -9.35 -2.01
CA GLY A 30 6.30 -10.34 -1.66
C GLY A 30 4.87 -10.08 -2.13
N MET A 31 4.62 -9.01 -2.88
CA MET A 31 3.27 -8.69 -3.35
C MET A 31 2.70 -9.73 -4.32
N ILE A 32 1.37 -9.74 -4.42
CA ILE A 32 0.63 -10.52 -5.40
C ILE A 32 -0.09 -9.54 -6.34
N LEU A 33 0.15 -9.70 -7.64
CA LEU A 33 -0.48 -8.94 -8.72
C LEU A 33 -1.62 -9.74 -9.33
N GLN A 34 -2.67 -9.06 -9.80
CA GLN A 34 -3.82 -9.74 -10.43
C GLN A 34 -3.39 -10.40 -11.76
N ARG A 35 -3.69 -11.69 -11.91
CA ARG A 35 -3.42 -12.44 -13.14
C ARG A 35 -4.46 -12.14 -14.24
N ASN A 36 -4.10 -12.47 -15.47
CA ASN A 36 -4.95 -12.48 -16.68
C ASN A 36 -5.56 -11.12 -17.06
N VAL A 37 -5.07 -10.03 -16.46
CA VAL A 37 -5.44 -8.65 -16.81
C VAL A 37 -4.18 -7.79 -16.81
N PRO A 38 -4.14 -6.70 -17.59
CA PRO A 38 -3.07 -5.71 -17.46
C PRO A 38 -3.01 -5.16 -16.04
N VAL A 39 -1.80 -5.01 -15.49
CA VAL A 39 -1.57 -4.49 -14.14
C VAL A 39 -0.74 -3.21 -14.21
N THR A 40 -1.07 -2.24 -13.35
CA THR A 40 -0.33 -0.98 -13.31
C THR A 40 0.66 -1.01 -12.16
N LEU A 41 1.93 -0.75 -12.46
CA LEU A 41 2.91 -0.31 -11.49
C LEU A 41 3.02 1.21 -11.57
N TRP A 42 3.19 1.88 -10.44
CA TRP A 42 3.35 3.33 -10.40
C TRP A 42 4.28 3.71 -9.25
N GLY A 43 4.67 4.97 -9.25
CA GLY A 43 5.45 5.53 -8.17
C GLY A 43 5.82 6.97 -8.48
N TRP A 44 6.90 7.40 -7.85
CA TRP A 44 7.42 8.73 -8.03
C TRP A 44 8.92 8.70 -8.28
N ALA A 45 9.45 9.76 -8.89
CA ALA A 45 10.84 9.95 -9.24
C ALA A 45 11.14 11.45 -9.39
N ALA A 46 12.36 11.83 -9.76
CA ALA A 46 12.58 13.21 -10.21
C ALA A 46 11.79 13.48 -11.51
N PRO A 47 11.30 14.71 -11.74
CA PRO A 47 10.64 15.07 -13.00
C PRO A 47 11.50 14.73 -14.21
N SER A 48 10.89 14.18 -15.26
CA SER A 48 11.59 13.73 -16.47
C SER A 48 12.64 12.62 -16.26
N GLU A 49 12.71 11.97 -15.09
CA GLU A 49 13.66 10.88 -14.85
C GLU A 49 13.30 9.65 -15.69
N ALA A 50 14.28 9.12 -16.42
CA ALA A 50 14.14 7.88 -17.17
C ALA A 50 14.30 6.67 -16.24
N ILE A 51 13.36 5.73 -16.31
CA ILE A 51 13.32 4.54 -15.46
C ILE A 51 13.22 3.32 -16.36
N ARG A 52 14.14 2.38 -16.17
CA ARG A 52 14.07 1.06 -16.79
C ARG A 52 13.49 0.06 -15.80
N ILE A 53 12.38 -0.56 -16.17
CA ILE A 53 11.72 -1.61 -15.38
C ILE A 53 11.93 -2.94 -16.11
N THR A 54 12.35 -3.98 -15.40
CA THR A 54 12.62 -5.30 -15.97
C THR A 54 11.98 -6.39 -15.13
N MET A 55 11.27 -7.30 -15.79
CA MET A 55 10.80 -8.56 -15.24
C MET A 55 11.05 -9.62 -16.30
N GLU A 56 12.15 -10.35 -16.17
CA GLU A 56 12.67 -11.19 -17.25
C GLU A 56 11.61 -12.14 -17.83
N PRO A 57 11.53 -12.27 -19.17
CA PRO A 57 12.40 -11.66 -20.18
C PRO A 57 11.99 -10.24 -20.63
N GLU A 58 10.97 -9.64 -20.01
CA GLU A 58 10.37 -8.37 -20.43
C GLU A 58 11.10 -7.17 -19.81
N SER A 59 11.15 -6.07 -20.57
CA SER A 59 11.77 -4.81 -20.12
C SER A 59 11.04 -3.62 -20.75
N TRP A 60 10.85 -2.59 -19.95
CA TRP A 60 10.15 -1.36 -20.31
C TRP A 60 11.01 -0.16 -19.94
N ASN A 61 11.02 0.84 -20.81
CA ASN A 61 11.59 2.15 -20.50
C ASN A 61 10.44 3.13 -20.40
N ILE A 62 10.34 3.80 -19.27
CA ILE A 62 9.35 4.84 -19.00
C ILE A 62 10.07 6.10 -18.53
N GLN A 63 9.33 7.19 -18.46
CA GLN A 63 9.82 8.46 -17.95
C GLN A 63 8.78 9.03 -16.97
N ALA A 64 9.24 9.59 -15.86
CA ALA A 64 8.37 10.34 -14.96
C ALA A 64 7.91 11.65 -15.60
N ASP A 65 6.68 12.06 -15.31
CA ASP A 65 6.11 13.31 -15.79
C ASP A 65 6.74 14.53 -15.11
N ASP A 66 6.26 15.73 -15.46
CA ASP A 66 6.77 17.00 -14.93
C ASP A 66 6.48 17.17 -13.42
N GLN A 67 5.55 16.37 -12.88
CA GLN A 67 5.19 16.32 -11.47
C GLN A 67 5.94 15.20 -10.72
N GLY A 68 6.77 14.43 -11.43
CA GLY A 68 7.54 13.32 -10.88
C GLY A 68 6.73 12.04 -10.66
N TYR A 69 5.53 11.92 -11.21
CA TYR A 69 4.76 10.68 -11.20
C TYR A 69 5.11 9.82 -12.41
N TRP A 70 5.07 8.52 -12.24
CA TRP A 70 5.23 7.59 -13.36
C TRP A 70 4.27 6.42 -13.20
N SER A 71 3.90 5.82 -14.34
CA SER A 71 3.15 4.58 -14.35
C SER A 71 3.60 3.70 -15.52
N LEU A 72 3.52 2.39 -15.32
CA LEU A 72 3.73 1.36 -16.31
C LEU A 72 2.52 0.45 -16.29
N GLN A 73 1.81 0.35 -17.41
CA GLN A 73 0.82 -0.71 -17.61
C GLN A 73 1.55 -1.94 -18.15
N MET A 74 1.76 -2.94 -17.29
CA MET A 74 2.29 -4.23 -17.68
C MET A 74 1.19 -5.05 -18.37
N PRO A 75 1.55 -5.86 -19.38
CA PRO A 75 0.60 -6.76 -20.02
C PRO A 75 0.05 -7.79 -19.04
N ALA A 76 -1.01 -8.49 -19.46
CA ALA A 76 -1.57 -9.57 -18.66
C ALA A 76 -0.60 -10.74 -18.54
N HIS A 77 -0.36 -11.20 -17.31
CA HIS A 77 0.41 -12.42 -17.03
C HIS A 77 -0.49 -13.50 -16.44
N THR A 78 -0.20 -14.76 -16.77
CA THR A 78 -0.86 -15.91 -16.14
C THR A 78 -0.42 -16.06 -14.68
N ALA A 79 -1.16 -16.85 -13.90
CA ALA A 79 -0.76 -17.17 -12.53
C ALA A 79 0.65 -17.77 -12.47
N GLY A 80 1.44 -17.39 -11.47
CA GLY A 80 2.78 -17.95 -11.29
C GLY A 80 3.74 -17.03 -10.56
N GLY A 81 5.00 -17.44 -10.55
CA GLY A 81 6.11 -16.81 -9.83
C GLY A 81 6.98 -17.85 -9.14
N PRO A 82 7.93 -17.42 -8.29
CA PRO A 82 8.24 -16.03 -7.99
C PRO A 82 8.93 -15.33 -9.17
N HIS A 83 8.54 -14.09 -9.42
CA HIS A 83 9.22 -13.16 -10.33
C HIS A 83 10.06 -12.17 -9.52
N THR A 84 11.05 -11.58 -10.18
CA THR A 84 11.79 -10.42 -9.69
C THR A 84 11.50 -9.24 -10.61
N ILE A 85 11.15 -8.10 -10.04
CA ILE A 85 10.97 -6.84 -10.78
C ILE A 85 12.09 -5.89 -10.37
N GLU A 86 12.86 -5.41 -11.33
CA GLU A 86 13.98 -4.50 -11.12
C GLU A 86 13.68 -3.15 -11.76
N LEU A 87 13.81 -2.08 -10.98
CA LEU A 87 13.75 -0.70 -11.44
C LEU A 87 15.15 -0.12 -11.37
N THR A 88 15.64 0.42 -12.48
CA THR A 88 16.96 1.04 -12.60
C THR A 88 16.79 2.46 -13.15
N ALA A 89 17.23 3.44 -12.37
CA ALA A 89 17.24 4.87 -12.69
C ALA A 89 18.46 5.52 -11.99
N SER A 90 18.31 6.69 -11.37
CA SER A 90 19.35 7.25 -10.47
C SER A 90 19.65 6.35 -9.25
N ASN A 91 18.68 5.52 -8.86
CA ASN A 91 18.81 4.43 -7.89
C ASN A 91 18.33 3.10 -8.49
N GLN A 92 18.62 2.00 -7.78
CA GLN A 92 18.14 0.67 -8.14
C GLN A 92 17.23 0.12 -7.05
N ILE A 93 16.04 -0.35 -7.44
CA ILE A 93 15.09 -1.05 -6.57
C ILE A 93 14.88 -2.46 -7.13
N ARG A 94 14.94 -3.46 -6.26
CA ARG A 94 14.69 -4.87 -6.61
C ARG A 94 13.56 -5.41 -5.75
N LEU A 95 12.42 -5.66 -6.37
CA LEU A 95 11.27 -6.32 -5.77
C LEU A 95 11.38 -7.84 -5.99
N LYS A 96 11.35 -8.61 -4.90
CA LYS A 96 11.49 -10.08 -4.91
C LYS A 96 10.20 -10.75 -4.46
N ASP A 97 10.10 -12.03 -4.78
CA ASP A 97 8.99 -12.90 -4.41
C ASP A 97 7.63 -12.39 -4.89
N ILE A 98 7.60 -11.88 -6.13
CA ILE A 98 6.39 -11.33 -6.74
C ILE A 98 5.62 -12.46 -7.43
N TYR A 99 4.32 -12.54 -7.19
CA TYR A 99 3.47 -13.54 -7.82
C TYR A 99 2.34 -12.89 -8.61
N PHE A 100 1.91 -13.57 -9.68
CA PHE A 100 0.63 -13.29 -10.32
C PHE A 100 -0.41 -14.29 -9.80
N GLY A 101 -1.55 -13.78 -9.35
CA GLY A 101 -2.56 -14.55 -8.65
C GLY A 101 -3.91 -13.83 -8.58
N GLU A 102 -4.71 -14.12 -7.56
CA GLU A 102 -5.95 -13.40 -7.27
C GLU A 102 -5.70 -12.40 -6.14
N VAL A 103 -6.19 -11.16 -6.29
CA VAL A 103 -6.05 -10.12 -5.27
C VAL A 103 -7.44 -9.72 -4.77
N TRP A 104 -7.62 -9.76 -3.44
CA TRP A 104 -8.89 -9.45 -2.78
C TRP A 104 -8.73 -8.31 -1.79
N LEU A 105 -9.65 -7.36 -1.83
CA LEU A 105 -9.79 -6.31 -0.82
C LEU A 105 -10.71 -6.80 0.29
N CYS A 106 -10.19 -6.89 1.50
CA CYS A 106 -10.91 -7.27 2.71
C CYS A 106 -11.19 -6.01 3.52
N SER A 107 -12.40 -5.45 3.43
CA SER A 107 -12.78 -4.22 4.12
C SER A 107 -14.03 -4.41 4.97
N GLY A 108 -14.28 -3.48 5.88
CA GLY A 108 -15.37 -3.51 6.85
C GLY A 108 -14.87 -3.19 8.25
N GLN A 109 -15.53 -3.77 9.24
CA GLN A 109 -15.27 -3.53 10.66
C GLN A 109 -14.73 -4.78 11.38
N SER A 110 -14.92 -4.83 12.70
CA SER A 110 -14.36 -5.82 13.64
C SER A 110 -14.55 -7.29 13.24
N ASN A 111 -15.62 -7.64 12.55
CA ASN A 111 -15.85 -9.03 12.09
C ASN A 111 -14.95 -9.43 10.92
N MET A 112 -14.59 -8.47 10.04
CA MET A 112 -13.59 -8.70 8.99
C MET A 112 -12.17 -8.56 9.57
N GLU A 113 -11.98 -7.69 10.55
CA GLU A 113 -10.68 -7.49 11.22
C GLU A 113 -10.31 -8.66 12.15
N LEU A 114 -11.29 -9.43 12.64
CA LEU A 114 -11.12 -10.51 13.61
C LEU A 114 -9.94 -11.42 13.25
N MET A 115 -8.88 -11.40 14.07
CA MET A 115 -7.63 -12.10 13.79
C MET A 115 -7.70 -13.60 14.11
N MET A 116 -6.89 -14.40 13.41
CA MET A 116 -6.71 -15.84 13.67
C MET A 116 -6.28 -16.14 15.11
N ASP A 117 -5.51 -15.26 15.76
CA ASP A 117 -5.14 -15.42 17.17
C ASP A 117 -6.36 -15.52 18.10
N ARG A 118 -7.43 -14.77 17.81
CA ARG A 118 -8.64 -14.77 18.63
C ARG A 118 -9.50 -16.02 18.46
N VAL A 119 -9.23 -16.83 17.43
CA VAL A 119 -9.97 -18.08 17.15
C VAL A 119 -9.09 -19.33 17.27
N LYS A 120 -7.85 -19.19 17.76
CA LYS A 120 -6.86 -20.28 17.83
C LYS A 120 -7.33 -21.48 18.66
N ASP A 121 -8.07 -21.25 19.75
CA ASP A 121 -8.58 -22.32 20.61
C ASP A 121 -9.72 -23.11 19.94
N THR A 122 -10.45 -22.46 19.01
CA THR A 122 -11.49 -23.11 18.21
C THR A 122 -10.89 -23.90 17.04
N TYR A 123 -9.79 -23.42 16.47
CA TYR A 123 -9.14 -24.01 15.29
C TYR A 123 -7.66 -24.38 15.51
N PRO A 124 -7.31 -25.16 16.55
CA PRO A 124 -5.91 -25.42 16.90
C PRO A 124 -5.16 -26.19 15.80
N GLN A 125 -5.85 -27.07 15.07
CA GLN A 125 -5.26 -27.85 13.97
C GLN A 125 -4.91 -26.99 12.76
N ILE A 126 -5.71 -25.96 12.47
CA ILE A 126 -5.46 -25.02 11.37
C ILE A 126 -4.24 -24.17 11.71
N ILE A 127 -4.17 -23.63 12.93
CA ILE A 127 -3.01 -22.87 13.40
C ILE A 127 -1.74 -23.73 13.34
N ALA A 128 -1.79 -24.97 13.81
CA ALA A 128 -0.64 -25.86 13.84
C ALA A 128 -0.12 -26.26 12.45
N SER A 129 -0.98 -26.24 11.42
CA SER A 129 -0.63 -26.64 10.05
C SER A 129 -0.47 -25.47 9.07
N ALA A 130 -0.72 -24.23 9.51
CA ALA A 130 -0.67 -23.05 8.68
C ALA A 130 0.76 -22.74 8.23
N ASN A 131 1.10 -23.16 7.01
CA ASN A 131 2.35 -22.81 6.34
C ASN A 131 2.14 -22.82 4.82
N ASN A 132 1.54 -21.75 4.30
CA ASN A 132 1.25 -21.61 2.87
C ASN A 132 1.71 -20.23 2.38
N PRO A 133 2.98 -20.09 1.95
CA PRO A 133 3.54 -18.80 1.57
C PRO A 133 2.97 -18.22 0.27
N TYR A 134 2.06 -18.92 -0.41
CA TYR A 134 1.32 -18.40 -1.58
C TYR A 134 0.06 -17.63 -1.19
N ILE A 135 -0.35 -17.66 0.09
CA ILE A 135 -1.35 -16.77 0.65
C ILE A 135 -0.61 -15.66 1.40
N ARG A 136 -0.90 -14.40 1.04
CA ARG A 136 -0.19 -13.24 1.60
C ARG A 136 -1.15 -12.12 1.93
N GLN A 137 -0.91 -11.42 3.04
CA GLN A 137 -1.71 -10.28 3.46
C GLN A 137 -0.84 -9.01 3.51
N PHE A 138 -1.36 -7.93 2.95
CA PHE A 138 -0.93 -6.56 3.25
C PHE A 138 -1.98 -5.96 4.18
N THR A 139 -1.60 -5.66 5.42
CA THR A 139 -2.48 -4.94 6.35
C THR A 139 -2.29 -3.44 6.13
N VAL A 140 -3.37 -2.75 5.76
CA VAL A 140 -3.40 -1.28 5.68
C VAL A 140 -3.29 -0.73 7.10
N PRO A 141 -2.40 0.24 7.37
CA PRO A 141 -2.27 0.80 8.72
C PRO A 141 -3.51 1.60 9.10
N ASP A 142 -3.89 1.51 10.38
CA ASP A 142 -5.05 2.20 10.94
C ASP A 142 -4.75 3.69 11.11
N GLU A 143 -4.92 4.43 10.02
CA GLU A 143 -4.60 5.84 9.95
C GLU A 143 -5.75 6.64 9.36
N TYR A 144 -5.87 7.89 9.80
CA TYR A 144 -6.90 8.81 9.35
C TYR A 144 -6.28 10.15 8.95
N ASP A 145 -6.92 10.82 7.99
CA ASP A 145 -6.60 12.19 7.60
C ASP A 145 -7.91 12.87 7.16
N PHE A 146 -8.41 13.76 8.01
CA PHE A 146 -9.65 14.48 7.74
C PHE A 146 -9.45 15.71 6.84
N LYS A 147 -8.20 16.05 6.52
CA LYS A 147 -7.81 17.25 5.76
C LYS A 147 -7.52 16.92 4.31
N ASN A 148 -6.79 15.83 4.04
CA ASN A 148 -6.31 15.49 2.71
C ASN A 148 -6.46 14.00 2.41
N GLU A 149 -6.70 13.67 1.15
CA GLU A 149 -6.57 12.30 0.66
C GLU A 149 -5.09 11.91 0.61
N ARG A 150 -4.76 10.73 1.15
CA ARG A 150 -3.40 10.19 1.11
C ARG A 150 -3.20 9.39 -0.17
N ASN A 151 -2.02 9.54 -0.78
CA ASN A 151 -1.63 8.81 -1.99
C ASN A 151 -0.70 7.62 -1.72
N ASP A 152 -0.36 7.36 -0.46
CA ASP A 152 0.43 6.23 0.01
C ASP A 152 0.17 5.96 1.50
N TYR A 153 0.69 4.85 2.01
CA TYR A 153 0.63 4.47 3.42
C TYR A 153 1.93 4.83 4.15
N SER A 154 1.86 5.09 5.45
CA SER A 154 3.08 5.36 6.24
C SER A 154 3.97 4.12 6.37
N SER A 155 3.33 2.95 6.42
CA SER A 155 3.90 1.65 6.75
C SER A 155 3.09 0.52 6.09
N GLY A 156 3.47 -0.72 6.37
CA GLY A 156 2.86 -1.93 5.81
C GLY A 156 3.84 -2.72 4.93
N SER A 157 3.60 -4.02 4.86
CA SER A 157 4.35 -4.96 4.03
C SER A 157 3.49 -6.17 3.70
N TRP A 158 3.83 -6.87 2.63
CA TRP A 158 3.23 -8.16 2.33
C TRP A 158 3.83 -9.24 3.22
N VAL A 159 2.97 -9.91 3.98
CA VAL A 159 3.34 -10.98 4.90
C VAL A 159 2.76 -12.29 4.38
N PRO A 160 3.59 -13.34 4.16
CA PRO A 160 3.09 -14.67 3.80
C PRO A 160 2.52 -15.41 5.01
N VAL A 161 1.63 -16.38 4.79
CA VAL A 161 1.19 -17.28 5.86
C VAL A 161 2.33 -18.23 6.24
N THR A 162 2.79 -18.11 7.48
CA THR A 162 3.72 -19.01 8.17
C THR A 162 3.13 -19.36 9.55
N PRO A 163 3.72 -20.34 10.27
CA PRO A 163 3.28 -20.66 11.63
C PRO A 163 3.33 -19.45 12.59
N GLU A 164 4.24 -18.50 12.35
CA GLU A 164 4.40 -17.30 13.18
C GLU A 164 3.48 -16.17 12.75
N SER A 165 3.30 -15.96 11.44
CA SER A 165 2.54 -14.82 10.92
C SER A 165 1.03 -15.07 10.89
N ILE A 166 0.57 -16.32 10.85
CA ILE A 166 -0.85 -16.66 10.72
C ILE A 166 -1.72 -15.94 11.76
N PHE A 167 -1.19 -15.75 12.98
CA PHE A 167 -1.90 -15.11 14.09
C PHE A 167 -2.40 -13.69 13.79
N SER A 168 -1.74 -12.95 12.89
CA SER A 168 -2.12 -11.57 12.52
C SER A 168 -3.01 -11.49 11.27
N PHE A 169 -3.35 -12.62 10.65
CA PHE A 169 -4.28 -12.64 9.52
C PHE A 169 -5.72 -12.48 10.01
N SER A 170 -6.54 -11.79 9.21
CA SER A 170 -8.00 -11.86 9.39
C SER A 170 -8.46 -13.32 9.25
N ALA A 171 -9.24 -13.81 10.20
CA ALA A 171 -9.75 -15.18 10.19
C ALA A 171 -10.65 -15.43 8.99
N VAL A 172 -11.61 -14.53 8.74
CA VAL A 172 -12.52 -14.63 7.59
C VAL A 172 -11.74 -14.62 6.27
N ALA A 173 -10.81 -13.68 6.13
CA ALA A 173 -10.00 -13.57 4.92
C ALA A 173 -9.08 -14.78 4.71
N TYR A 174 -8.49 -15.29 5.79
CA TYR A 174 -7.62 -16.47 5.74
C TYR A 174 -8.38 -17.72 5.32
N PHE A 175 -9.53 -18.03 5.94
CA PHE A 175 -10.31 -19.21 5.56
C PHE A 175 -10.78 -19.13 4.10
N PHE A 176 -11.25 -17.96 3.68
CA PHE A 176 -11.60 -17.69 2.28
C PHE A 176 -10.41 -17.93 1.32
N ALA A 177 -9.23 -17.37 1.62
CA ALA A 177 -8.04 -17.54 0.81
C ALA A 177 -7.55 -18.99 0.79
N SER A 178 -7.64 -19.69 1.91
CA SER A 178 -7.27 -21.10 2.04
C SER A 178 -8.14 -21.97 1.14
N ASP A 179 -9.46 -21.78 1.17
CA ASP A 179 -10.41 -22.51 0.31
C ASP A 179 -10.16 -22.24 -1.17
N LEU A 180 -9.94 -20.98 -1.55
CA LEU A 180 -9.60 -20.61 -2.93
C LEU A 180 -8.28 -21.24 -3.38
N TYR A 181 -7.24 -21.14 -2.56
CA TYR A 181 -5.94 -21.72 -2.87
C TYR A 181 -6.04 -23.24 -3.00
N GLN A 182 -6.73 -23.92 -2.08
CA GLN A 182 -6.92 -25.37 -2.14
C GLN A 182 -7.58 -25.79 -3.45
N LYS A 183 -8.60 -25.05 -3.89
CA LYS A 183 -9.36 -25.35 -5.11
C LYS A 183 -8.60 -25.03 -6.39
N TYR A 184 -7.94 -23.87 -6.47
CA TYR A 184 -7.40 -23.36 -7.73
C TYR A 184 -5.87 -23.47 -7.83
N GLN A 185 -5.17 -23.64 -6.71
CA GLN A 185 -3.71 -23.66 -6.62
C GLN A 185 -3.06 -22.41 -7.26
N VAL A 186 -3.65 -21.24 -6.97
CA VAL A 186 -3.22 -19.93 -7.47
C VAL A 186 -2.87 -19.04 -6.28
N PRO A 187 -1.75 -18.29 -6.29
CA PRO A 187 -1.40 -17.36 -5.21
C PRO A 187 -2.54 -16.39 -4.88
N ILE A 188 -2.79 -16.14 -3.59
CA ILE A 188 -3.89 -15.29 -3.12
C ILE A 188 -3.33 -14.12 -2.31
N GLY A 189 -3.51 -12.90 -2.81
CA GLY A 189 -3.19 -11.66 -2.12
C GLY A 189 -4.41 -11.10 -1.41
N LEU A 190 -4.25 -10.75 -0.14
CA LEU A 190 -5.27 -10.12 0.69
C LEU A 190 -4.81 -8.70 1.03
N ILE A 191 -5.56 -7.69 0.63
CA ILE A 191 -5.38 -6.32 1.11
C ILE A 191 -6.39 -6.14 2.25
N ASN A 192 -5.92 -6.25 3.49
CA ASN A 192 -6.78 -6.08 4.66
C ASN A 192 -6.84 -4.60 5.04
N ALA A 193 -8.00 -4.00 4.79
CA ALA A 193 -8.35 -2.63 5.11
C ALA A 193 -9.64 -2.62 5.95
N ALA A 194 -9.75 -3.53 6.93
CA ALA A 194 -10.84 -3.55 7.89
C ALA A 194 -10.41 -2.87 9.19
N LEU A 195 -11.28 -2.05 9.76
CA LEU A 195 -11.03 -1.31 11.00
C LEU A 195 -12.24 -1.41 11.94
N GLY A 196 -12.05 -2.06 13.08
CA GLY A 196 -13.07 -2.24 14.10
C GLY A 196 -13.59 -0.93 14.68
N GLY A 197 -14.89 -0.86 14.92
CA GLY A 197 -15.54 0.33 15.48
C GLY A 197 -15.65 1.51 14.51
N SER A 198 -15.13 1.40 13.28
CA SER A 198 -15.29 2.44 12.26
C SER A 198 -16.74 2.49 11.75
N PRO A 199 -17.37 3.67 11.71
CA PRO A 199 -18.71 3.81 11.17
C PRO A 199 -18.66 4.00 9.63
N VAL A 200 -19.78 3.76 8.94
CA VAL A 200 -19.82 3.75 7.46
C VAL A 200 -19.40 5.08 6.85
N GLN A 201 -19.70 6.22 7.49
CA GLN A 201 -19.32 7.55 7.02
C GLN A 201 -17.80 7.74 6.91
N SER A 202 -17.00 7.01 7.70
CA SER A 202 -15.53 7.04 7.62
C SER A 202 -14.98 6.33 6.37
N TRP A 203 -15.80 5.54 5.67
CA TRP A 203 -15.46 4.84 4.43
C TRP A 203 -15.99 5.55 3.18
N MET A 204 -16.70 6.67 3.36
CA MET A 204 -17.29 7.42 2.27
C MET A 204 -16.32 8.51 1.78
N SER A 205 -16.26 8.70 0.46
CA SER A 205 -15.62 9.90 -0.08
C SER A 205 -16.29 11.17 0.47
N GLU A 206 -15.53 12.25 0.65
CA GLU A 206 -16.08 13.53 1.12
C GLU A 206 -17.26 13.97 0.23
N LYS A 207 -17.14 13.77 -1.09
CA LYS A 207 -18.21 14.08 -2.05
C LYS A 207 -19.50 13.31 -1.74
N ALA A 208 -19.42 12.03 -1.42
CA ALA A 208 -20.59 11.22 -1.07
C ALA A 208 -21.16 11.66 0.28
N LEU A 209 -20.29 11.95 1.26
CA LEU A 209 -20.67 12.33 2.61
C LEU A 209 -21.48 13.63 2.66
N ARG A 210 -21.26 14.58 1.73
CA ARG A 210 -22.04 15.82 1.62
C ARG A 210 -23.56 15.62 1.46
N SER A 211 -24.02 14.43 1.09
CA SER A 211 -25.45 14.10 1.02
C SER A 211 -26.05 13.80 2.41
N PHE A 212 -25.22 13.73 3.45
CA PHE A 212 -25.58 13.45 4.84
C PHE A 212 -25.04 14.58 5.72
N PRO A 213 -25.75 15.72 5.84
CA PRO A 213 -25.19 16.94 6.43
C PRO A 213 -24.70 16.77 7.87
N GLU A 214 -25.41 16.01 8.70
CA GLU A 214 -25.02 15.79 10.10
C GLU A 214 -23.66 15.06 10.20
N ASP A 215 -23.49 13.96 9.45
CA ASP A 215 -22.23 13.22 9.41
C ASP A 215 -21.09 14.03 8.76
N TYR A 216 -21.42 14.83 7.73
CA TYR A 216 -20.45 15.71 7.08
C TYR A 216 -19.92 16.78 8.05
N GLU A 217 -20.82 17.48 8.74
CA GLU A 217 -20.44 18.50 9.73
C GLU A 217 -19.71 17.89 10.93
N GLU A 218 -20.05 16.67 11.34
CA GLU A 218 -19.29 15.94 12.37
C GLU A 218 -17.85 15.67 11.91
N GLY A 219 -17.67 15.12 10.70
CA GLY A 219 -16.35 14.85 10.13
C GLY A 219 -15.49 16.12 9.98
N LEU A 220 -16.11 17.27 9.68
CA LEU A 220 -15.40 18.55 9.56
C LEU A 220 -14.76 19.00 10.88
N LYS A 221 -15.34 18.66 12.04
CA LYS A 221 -14.77 19.00 13.35
C LYS A 221 -13.40 18.35 13.54
N TYR A 222 -13.22 17.14 13.02
CA TYR A 222 -11.96 16.39 13.09
C TYR A 222 -10.89 16.90 12.11
N ARG A 223 -11.12 18.00 11.39
CA ARG A 223 -10.04 18.77 10.75
C ARG A 223 -9.24 19.61 11.74
N ASP A 224 -9.72 19.77 12.98
CA ASP A 224 -8.95 20.38 14.06
C ASP A 224 -8.09 19.33 14.77
N ASP A 225 -6.77 19.44 14.65
CA ASP A 225 -5.81 18.52 15.27
C ASP A 225 -5.90 18.55 16.81
N GLN A 226 -6.37 19.66 17.40
CA GLN A 226 -6.57 19.76 18.84
C GLN A 226 -7.71 18.86 19.31
N LEU A 227 -8.82 18.82 18.57
CA LEU A 227 -9.94 17.94 18.87
C LEU A 227 -9.56 16.47 18.73
N ILE A 228 -8.77 16.12 17.71
CA ILE A 228 -8.22 14.77 17.54
C ILE A 228 -7.41 14.39 18.77
N THR A 229 -6.42 15.23 19.13
CA THR A 229 -5.51 14.98 20.26
C THR A 229 -6.29 14.79 21.58
N LEU A 230 -7.29 15.65 21.81
CA LEU A 230 -8.16 15.56 22.98
C LEU A 230 -8.95 14.24 23.00
N THR A 231 -9.58 13.88 21.88
CA THR A 231 -10.35 12.63 21.73
C THR A 231 -9.49 11.40 22.00
N GLU A 232 -8.29 11.34 21.42
CA GLU A 232 -7.36 10.25 21.67
C GLU A 232 -6.90 10.18 23.13
N SER A 233 -6.70 11.33 23.78
CA SER A 233 -6.30 11.37 25.19
C SER A 233 -7.39 10.84 26.11
N MET A 234 -8.66 11.06 25.77
CA MET A 234 -9.80 10.56 26.53
C MET A 234 -9.99 9.05 26.36
N ASN A 235 -9.77 8.52 25.15
CA ASN A 235 -9.94 7.10 24.86
C ASN A 235 -8.79 6.20 25.38
N ARG A 236 -7.65 6.79 25.77
CA ARG A 236 -6.51 6.06 26.35
C ARG A 236 -6.61 5.89 27.88
N ASN A 237 -7.55 6.58 28.53
CA ASN A 237 -7.83 6.50 29.96
C ASN A 237 -9.07 5.65 30.24
#